data_AF-Q8BYY5-F1
#
_entry.id   AF-Q8BYY5-F1
#
_cell.length_a   1.000
_cell.length_b   1.000
_cell.length_c   1.000
_cell.angle_alpha   90.00
_cell.angle_beta   90.00
_cell.angle_gamma   90.00
#
_symmetry.space_group_name_H-M   'P 1'
#
loop_
_entity.id
_entity.type
_entity.pdbx_description
1 polymer ?
#
loop_
_entity_poly.entity_id
_entity_poly.type
_entity_poly.pdbx_seq_one_letter_code
_entity_poly.pdbx_strand_id
1 'polypeptide(L)'
;IWAFKHTMRNVADTGLQILFTLLQNVAQEEAAAQSFYQTYFCDILQHIFSVVTDTSHTAGLTMHASILAYMFNLVEEGKISTPLNPGNPVNNQMFIQDYVANLLKSAFPHLQDAQVKLFVTGLFSLNQDIPAFKEHLRDFLVQIKEFAGEDTSDLFLEERETALRQAQEEKHKLQMSVPGILNPHEIPEEMCD
;
A
#
# COMPACT_ATOMS: atom_id res chain seq x y z
N ILE A 1 14.13 0.09 -2.61
CA ILE A 1 14.11 0.81 -1.31
C ILE A 1 14.37 2.29 -1.49
N TRP A 2 15.56 2.72 -1.92
CA TRP A 2 15.85 4.16 -2.10
C TRP A 2 14.80 4.91 -2.92
N ALA A 3 14.37 4.33 -4.06
CA ALA A 3 13.40 4.97 -4.95
C ALA A 3 12.05 5.28 -4.26
N PHE A 4 11.45 4.30 -3.56
CA PHE A 4 10.18 4.52 -2.87
C PHE A 4 10.28 5.38 -1.61
N LYS A 5 11.50 5.68 -1.14
CA LYS A 5 11.79 6.67 -0.09
C LYS A 5 12.06 8.07 -0.63
N HIS A 6 11.96 8.27 -1.95
CA HIS A 6 12.28 9.54 -2.56
C HIS A 6 11.11 10.51 -2.44
N THR A 7 11.38 11.77 -2.08
CA THR A 7 10.39 12.86 -2.03
C THR A 7 9.72 13.19 -3.38
N MET A 8 10.25 12.68 -4.50
CA MET A 8 9.67 12.90 -5.83
C MET A 8 8.65 11.80 -6.12
N ARG A 9 7.37 12.18 -6.23
CA ARG A 9 6.23 11.26 -6.41
C ARG A 9 6.46 10.25 -7.52
N ASN A 10 6.87 10.70 -8.71
CA ASN A 10 7.14 9.81 -9.85
C ASN A 10 8.23 8.76 -9.58
N VAL A 11 9.30 9.12 -8.86
CA VAL A 11 10.37 8.19 -8.48
C VAL A 11 9.87 7.20 -7.43
N ALA A 12 9.08 7.69 -6.47
CA ALA A 12 8.49 6.85 -5.44
C ALA A 12 7.52 5.81 -6.02
N ASP A 13 6.58 6.27 -6.86
CA ASP A 13 5.59 5.44 -7.53
C ASP A 13 6.26 4.34 -8.38
N THR A 14 7.26 4.74 -9.17
CA THR A 14 8.05 3.77 -9.98
C THR A 14 8.77 2.77 -9.08
N GLY A 15 9.32 3.23 -7.95
CA GLY A 15 9.98 2.36 -6.98
C GLY A 15 9.05 1.33 -6.34
N LEU A 16 7.81 1.72 -6.04
CA LEU A 16 6.77 0.83 -5.50
C LEU A 16 6.31 -0.18 -6.55
N GLN A 17 6.09 0.26 -7.80
CA GLN A 17 5.74 -0.62 -8.90
C GLN A 17 6.82 -1.68 -9.15
N ILE A 18 8.09 -1.28 -9.21
CA ILE A 18 9.22 -2.21 -9.37
C ILE A 18 9.24 -3.24 -8.23
N LEU A 19 9.04 -2.80 -6.99
CA LEU A 19 8.99 -3.71 -5.85
C LEU A 19 7.83 -4.71 -5.97
N PHE A 20 6.64 -4.24 -6.34
CA PHE A 20 5.48 -5.10 -6.47
C PHE A 20 5.68 -6.15 -7.57
N THR A 21 6.16 -5.75 -8.74
CA THR A 21 6.51 -6.66 -9.83
C THR A 21 7.63 -7.63 -9.42
N LEU A 22 8.64 -7.17 -8.69
CA LEU A 22 9.71 -8.04 -8.17
C LEU A 22 9.12 -9.15 -7.27
N LEU A 23 8.24 -8.79 -6.32
CA LEU A 23 7.63 -9.76 -5.41
C LEU A 23 6.78 -10.80 -6.17
N GLN A 24 6.02 -10.36 -7.17
CA GLN A 24 5.24 -11.25 -8.03
C GLN A 24 6.14 -12.19 -8.84
N ASN A 25 7.23 -11.69 -9.41
CA ASN A 25 8.18 -12.51 -10.17
C ASN A 25 8.89 -13.53 -9.29
N VAL A 26 9.32 -13.12 -8.08
CA VAL A 26 9.95 -14.04 -7.12
C VAL A 26 8.98 -15.16 -6.73
N ALA A 27 7.69 -14.87 -6.58
CA ALA A 27 6.69 -15.89 -6.26
C ALA A 27 6.50 -16.95 -7.36
N GLN A 28 6.85 -16.64 -8.62
CA GLN A 28 6.84 -17.62 -9.72
C GLN A 28 8.11 -18.50 -9.74
N GLU A 29 9.21 -18.03 -9.14
CA GLU A 29 10.50 -18.72 -9.13
C GLU A 29 10.68 -19.53 -7.84
N GLU A 30 9.99 -20.67 -7.73
CA GLU A 30 9.94 -21.49 -6.50
C GLU A 30 11.32 -21.82 -5.90
N ALA A 31 12.32 -22.06 -6.75
CA ALA A 31 13.68 -22.41 -6.33
C ALA A 31 14.40 -21.28 -5.58
N ALA A 32 14.11 -20.02 -5.93
CA ALA A 32 14.74 -18.84 -5.34
C ALA A 32 13.82 -18.10 -4.35
N ALA A 33 12.51 -18.33 -4.40
CA ALA A 33 11.52 -17.64 -3.58
C ALA A 33 11.83 -17.74 -2.09
N GLN A 34 12.11 -18.96 -1.61
CA GLN A 34 12.28 -19.21 -0.18
C GLN A 34 13.53 -18.57 0.40
N SER A 35 14.64 -18.55 -0.36
CA SER A 35 15.87 -17.87 0.05
C SER A 35 15.73 -16.35 0.00
N PHE A 36 14.99 -15.84 -1.00
CA PHE A 36 14.63 -14.43 -1.07
C PHE A 36 13.79 -13.98 0.13
N TYR A 37 12.72 -14.71 0.47
CA TYR A 37 11.87 -14.36 1.61
C TYR A 37 12.65 -14.39 2.92
N GLN A 38 13.45 -15.44 3.14
CA GLN A 38 14.25 -15.53 4.36
C GLN A 38 15.26 -14.39 4.50
N THR A 39 15.78 -13.86 3.39
CA THR A 39 16.79 -12.79 3.39
C THR A 39 16.18 -11.39 3.48
N TYR A 40 15.10 -11.13 2.72
CA TYR A 40 14.64 -9.76 2.45
C TYR A 40 13.23 -9.46 2.93
N PHE A 41 12.41 -10.45 3.32
CA PHE A 41 10.99 -10.22 3.62
C PHE A 41 10.79 -9.20 4.75
N CYS A 42 11.47 -9.41 5.89
CA CYS A 42 11.35 -8.50 7.03
C CYS A 42 11.94 -7.12 6.75
N ASP A 43 13.04 -7.05 5.99
CA ASP A 43 13.68 -5.78 5.61
C ASP A 43 12.78 -4.94 4.68
N ILE A 44 12.19 -5.57 3.67
CA ILE A 44 11.20 -4.94 2.79
C ILE A 44 9.99 -4.47 3.60
N LEU A 45 9.46 -5.34 4.49
CA LEU A 45 8.29 -5.02 5.31
C LEU A 45 8.56 -3.81 6.21
N GLN A 46 9.70 -3.80 6.91
CA GLN A 46 10.14 -2.69 7.74
C GLN A 46 10.25 -1.38 6.94
N HIS A 47 10.86 -1.45 5.76
CA HIS A 47 11.03 -0.27 4.92
C HIS A 47 9.71 0.26 4.37
N ILE A 48 8.77 -0.61 4.01
CA ILE A 48 7.42 -0.18 3.60
C ILE A 48 6.70 0.48 4.76
N PHE A 49 6.69 -0.11 5.96
CA PHE A 49 6.09 0.53 7.13
C PHE A 49 6.73 1.88 7.44
N SER A 50 8.06 1.99 7.35
CA SER A 50 8.75 3.26 7.60
C SER A 50 8.32 4.40 6.67
N VAL A 51 7.86 4.08 5.46
CA VAL A 51 7.37 5.07 4.48
C VAL A 51 5.88 5.32 4.64
N VAL A 52 5.07 4.27 4.85
CA VAL A 52 3.63 4.39 5.08
C VAL A 52 3.33 5.26 6.30
N THR A 53 4.14 5.12 7.35
CA THR A 53 3.97 5.90 8.59
C THR A 53 4.71 7.25 8.57
N ASP A 54 5.37 7.62 7.46
CA ASP A 54 6.00 8.93 7.29
C ASP A 54 4.97 9.93 6.75
N THR A 55 4.91 11.09 7.40
CA THR A 55 4.02 12.21 7.09
C THR A 55 4.24 12.78 5.69
N SER A 56 5.44 12.56 5.14
CA SER A 56 5.91 13.11 3.87
C SER A 56 5.51 12.29 2.65
N HIS A 57 4.94 11.09 2.85
CA HIS A 57 4.70 10.09 1.81
C HIS A 57 3.23 9.63 1.74
N THR A 58 2.28 10.56 1.88
CA THR A 58 0.84 10.25 1.76
C THR A 58 0.42 9.87 0.34
N ALA A 59 1.16 10.33 -0.67
CA ALA A 59 0.97 9.92 -2.06
C ALA A 59 1.47 8.49 -2.27
N GLY A 60 0.60 7.59 -2.72
CA GLY A 60 0.93 6.18 -2.99
C GLY A 60 0.36 5.19 -1.98
N LEU A 61 -0.55 5.60 -1.10
CA LEU A 61 -1.18 4.73 -0.11
C LEU A 61 -1.83 3.49 -0.75
N THR A 62 -2.44 3.62 -1.93
CA THR A 62 -2.98 2.47 -2.69
C THR A 62 -1.92 1.44 -3.06
N MET A 63 -0.73 1.87 -3.50
CA MET A 63 0.37 0.95 -3.82
C MET A 63 0.96 0.32 -2.56
N HIS A 64 1.08 1.08 -1.47
CA HIS A 64 1.49 0.54 -0.19
C HIS A 64 0.52 -0.52 0.34
N ALA A 65 -0.79 -0.24 0.29
CA ALA A 65 -1.84 -1.19 0.64
C ALA A 65 -1.74 -2.46 -0.20
N SER A 66 -1.52 -2.32 -1.51
CA SER A 66 -1.38 -3.46 -2.44
C SER A 66 -0.18 -4.34 -2.11
N ILE A 67 0.99 -3.74 -1.85
CA ILE A 67 2.22 -4.46 -1.51
C ILE A 67 2.08 -5.14 -0.14
N LEU A 68 1.57 -4.43 0.87
CA LEU A 68 1.39 -4.99 2.21
C LEU A 68 0.38 -6.14 2.17
N ALA A 69 -0.81 -5.93 1.60
CA ALA A 69 -1.82 -6.97 1.45
C ALA A 69 -1.24 -8.23 0.78
N TYR A 70 -0.48 -8.07 -0.30
CA TYR A 70 0.21 -9.18 -0.96
C TYR A 70 1.21 -9.90 -0.03
N MET A 71 2.06 -9.17 0.68
CA MET A 71 3.03 -9.75 1.60
C MET A 71 2.36 -10.50 2.76
N PHE A 72 1.28 -9.95 3.33
CA PHE A 72 0.53 -10.59 4.42
C PHE A 72 -0.22 -11.84 3.92
N ASN A 73 -0.78 -11.80 2.71
CA ASN A 73 -1.42 -12.96 2.08
C ASN A 73 -0.41 -14.10 1.81
N LEU A 74 0.82 -13.80 1.35
CA LEU A 74 1.88 -14.83 1.19
C LEU A 74 2.17 -15.59 2.49
N VAL A 75 2.15 -14.88 3.63
CA VAL A 75 2.37 -15.48 4.96
C VAL A 75 1.16 -16.33 5.38
N GLU A 76 -0.06 -15.80 5.20
CA GLU A 76 -1.30 -16.48 5.60
C GLU A 76 -1.57 -17.75 4.79
N GLU A 77 -1.33 -17.73 3.48
CA GLU A 77 -1.50 -18.89 2.61
C GLU A 77 -0.36 -19.92 2.74
N GLY A 78 0.66 -19.65 3.57
CA GLY A 78 1.78 -20.56 3.77
C GLY A 78 2.71 -20.67 2.55
N LYS A 79 2.76 -19.65 1.68
CA LYS A 79 3.69 -19.61 0.53
C LYS A 79 5.15 -19.48 0.96
N ILE A 80 5.37 -18.94 2.15
CA ILE A 80 6.68 -18.87 2.79
C ILE A 80 6.85 -20.09 3.70
N SER A 81 7.51 -21.11 3.18
CA SER A 81 7.71 -22.40 3.87
C SER A 81 8.96 -22.40 4.76
N THR A 82 9.93 -21.53 4.48
CA THR A 82 11.10 -21.35 5.33
C THR A 82 10.77 -20.51 6.56
N PRO A 83 11.41 -20.79 7.73
CA PRO A 83 11.22 -19.97 8.92
C PRO A 83 11.84 -18.59 8.71
N LEU A 84 11.01 -17.54 8.84
CA LEU A 84 11.45 -16.16 8.74
C LEU A 84 12.32 -15.74 9.95
N ASN A 85 12.16 -16.42 11.08
CA ASN A 85 13.03 -16.28 12.25
C ASN A 85 13.77 -17.61 12.52
N PRO A 86 14.96 -17.84 11.93
CA PRO A 86 15.68 -19.09 12.13
C PRO A 86 16.19 -19.29 13.57
N GLY A 87 16.35 -18.20 14.35
CA GLY A 87 16.78 -18.28 15.74
C GLY A 87 15.69 -18.74 16.71
N ASN A 88 14.42 -18.59 16.34
CA ASN A 88 13.27 -19.06 17.10
C ASN A 88 12.17 -19.49 16.11
N PRO A 89 12.14 -20.76 15.66
CA PRO A 89 11.21 -21.23 14.65
C PRO A 89 9.80 -21.37 15.23
N VAL A 90 9.11 -20.24 15.32
CA VAL A 90 7.66 -20.13 15.52
C VAL A 90 6.94 -20.07 14.17
N ASN A 91 5.62 -20.26 14.18
CA ASN A 91 4.79 -20.09 12.99
C ASN A 91 5.02 -18.69 12.38
N ASN A 92 5.22 -18.62 11.05
CA ASN A 92 5.53 -17.37 10.34
C ASN A 92 4.47 -16.28 10.57
N GLN A 93 3.18 -16.64 10.65
CA GLN A 93 2.10 -15.69 10.94
C GLN A 93 2.25 -15.07 12.33
N MET A 94 2.47 -15.91 13.36
CA MET A 94 2.69 -15.42 14.73
C MET A 94 3.93 -14.54 14.82
N PHE A 95 5.03 -14.97 14.18
CA PHE A 95 6.26 -14.19 14.13
C PHE A 95 6.05 -12.81 13.50
N ILE A 96 5.37 -12.75 12.34
CA ILE A 96 5.13 -11.48 11.66
C ILE A 96 4.19 -10.57 12.47
N GLN A 97 3.18 -11.12 13.15
CA GLN A 97 2.33 -10.35 14.05
C GLN A 97 3.16 -9.67 15.16
N ASP A 98 4.00 -10.45 15.85
CA ASP A 98 4.86 -9.93 16.91
C ASP A 98 5.92 -8.96 16.37
N TYR A 99 6.51 -9.26 15.21
CA TYR A 99 7.52 -8.41 14.57
C TYR A 99 6.95 -7.02 14.22
N VAL A 100 5.78 -6.98 13.57
CA VAL A 100 5.12 -5.71 13.20
C VAL A 100 4.63 -4.97 14.44
N ALA A 101 4.09 -5.67 15.43
CA ALA A 101 3.67 -5.04 16.69
C ALA A 101 4.86 -4.35 17.40
N ASN A 102 6.00 -5.03 17.47
CA ASN A 102 7.23 -4.48 18.06
C ASN A 102 7.80 -3.30 17.24
N LEU A 103 7.75 -3.38 15.91
CA LEU A 103 8.16 -2.30 15.02
C LEU A 103 7.34 -1.03 15.29
N LEU A 104 6.01 -1.16 15.32
CA LEU A 104 5.10 -0.05 15.56
C LEU A 104 5.24 0.52 16.96
N LYS A 105 5.40 -0.33 17.97
CA LYS A 105 5.66 0.11 19.36
C LYS A 105 6.96 0.87 19.54
N SER A 106 7.99 0.46 18.80
CA SER A 106 9.29 1.14 18.84
C SER A 106 9.21 2.52 18.16
N ALA A 107 8.47 2.62 17.05
CA ALA A 107 8.29 3.88 16.32
C ALA A 107 7.31 4.84 17.02
N PHE A 108 6.25 4.31 17.62
CA PHE A 108 5.16 5.07 18.24
C PHE A 108 4.87 4.56 19.66
N PRO A 109 5.74 4.87 20.65
CA PRO A 109 5.61 4.35 22.02
C PRO A 109 4.32 4.76 22.75
N HIS A 110 3.65 5.79 22.25
CA HIS A 110 2.38 6.31 22.79
C HIS A 110 1.17 5.46 22.41
N LEU A 111 1.25 4.61 21.37
CA LEU A 111 0.15 3.73 21.00
C LEU A 111 -0.11 2.69 22.08
N GLN A 112 -1.38 2.39 22.34
CA GLN A 112 -1.75 1.35 23.30
C GLN A 112 -1.54 -0.06 22.70
N ASP A 113 -1.21 -1.04 23.54
CA ASP A 113 -0.99 -2.44 23.11
C ASP A 113 -2.22 -2.99 22.37
N ALA A 114 -3.42 -2.66 22.87
CA ALA A 114 -4.68 -3.07 22.25
C ALA A 114 -4.85 -2.47 20.84
N GLN A 115 -4.50 -1.20 20.64
CA GLN A 115 -4.57 -0.54 19.33
C GLN A 115 -3.62 -1.20 18.33
N VAL A 116 -2.36 -1.42 18.72
CA VAL A 116 -1.36 -2.09 17.87
C VAL A 116 -1.81 -3.50 17.51
N LYS A 117 -2.34 -4.26 18.48
CA LYS A 117 -2.83 -5.61 18.23
C LYS A 117 -4.01 -5.65 17.27
N LEU A 118 -4.98 -4.75 17.42
CA LEU A 118 -6.12 -4.63 16.51
C LEU A 118 -5.66 -4.26 15.11
N PHE A 119 -4.74 -3.30 14.99
CA PHE A 119 -4.18 -2.90 13.71
C PHE A 119 -3.50 -4.08 13.00
N VAL A 120 -2.58 -4.77 13.67
CA VAL A 120 -1.85 -5.92 13.12
C VAL A 120 -2.80 -7.06 12.74
N THR A 121 -3.85 -7.30 13.53
CA THR A 121 -4.87 -8.31 13.21
C THR A 121 -5.61 -7.94 11.91
N GLY A 122 -6.00 -6.67 11.77
CA GLY A 122 -6.67 -6.18 10.55
C GLY A 122 -5.82 -6.32 9.29
N LEU A 123 -4.48 -6.24 9.39
CA LEU A 123 -3.59 -6.47 8.24
C LEU A 123 -3.66 -7.90 7.70
N PHE A 124 -3.99 -8.89 8.54
CA PHE A 124 -4.28 -10.25 8.05
C PHE A 124 -5.72 -10.35 7.55
N SER A 125 -6.69 -9.85 8.34
CA SER A 125 -8.12 -9.99 8.00
C SER A 125 -8.56 -9.30 6.71
N LEU A 126 -7.84 -8.26 6.28
CA LEU A 126 -8.20 -7.44 5.11
C LEU A 126 -7.28 -7.67 3.91
N ASN A 127 -6.34 -8.63 3.97
CA ASN A 127 -5.29 -8.82 2.95
C ASN A 127 -5.80 -9.22 1.54
N GLN A 128 -7.10 -9.48 1.39
CA GLN A 128 -7.76 -9.78 0.11
C GLN A 128 -8.65 -8.65 -0.40
N ASP A 129 -8.87 -7.59 0.39
CA ASP A 129 -9.69 -6.43 0.03
C ASP A 129 -8.81 -5.17 0.09
N ILE A 130 -8.21 -4.81 -1.04
CA ILE A 130 -7.29 -3.65 -1.11
C ILE A 130 -7.97 -2.34 -0.69
N PRO A 131 -9.20 -2.01 -1.14
CA PRO A 131 -9.92 -0.85 -0.62
C PRO A 131 -10.05 -0.87 0.91
N ALA A 132 -10.52 -1.96 1.52
CA ALA A 132 -10.67 -2.04 2.97
C ALA A 132 -9.32 -1.99 3.71
N PHE A 133 -8.29 -2.65 3.17
CA PHE A 133 -6.93 -2.61 3.70
C PHE A 133 -6.38 -1.18 3.69
N LYS A 134 -6.60 -0.46 2.59
CA LYS A 134 -6.19 0.94 2.44
C LYS A 134 -6.85 1.83 3.47
N GLU A 135 -8.16 1.68 3.69
CA GLU A 135 -8.88 2.42 4.72
C GLU A 135 -8.37 2.07 6.13
N HIS A 136 -8.09 0.79 6.39
CA HIS A 136 -7.49 0.36 7.66
C HIS A 136 -6.10 0.97 7.92
N LEU A 137 -5.27 1.10 6.87
CA LEU A 137 -4.00 1.85 6.96
C LEU A 137 -4.27 3.33 7.25
N ARG A 138 -5.21 3.95 6.53
CA ARG A 138 -5.56 5.36 6.70
C ARG A 138 -6.01 5.67 8.12
N ASP A 139 -6.94 4.87 8.66
CA ASP A 139 -7.46 5.03 10.02
C ASP A 139 -6.35 4.95 11.07
N PHE A 140 -5.37 4.06 10.85
CA PHE A 140 -4.20 3.97 11.71
C PHE A 140 -3.27 5.20 11.59
N LEU A 141 -3.07 5.72 10.38
CA LEU A 141 -2.30 6.94 10.17
C LEU A 141 -2.97 8.17 10.79
N VAL A 142 -4.30 8.26 10.71
CA VAL A 142 -5.07 9.30 11.42
C VAL A 142 -4.83 9.21 12.93
N GLN A 143 -4.92 8.02 13.52
CA GLN A 143 -4.67 7.83 14.96
C GLN A 143 -3.26 8.29 15.38
N ILE A 144 -2.25 8.03 14.56
CA ILE A 144 -0.87 8.50 14.82
C ILE A 144 -0.78 10.04 14.69
N LYS A 145 -1.36 10.60 13.62
CA LYS A 145 -1.27 12.04 13.31
C LYS A 145 -2.06 12.93 14.27
N GLU A 146 -3.25 12.49 14.69
CA GLU A 146 -4.07 13.22 15.67
C GLU A 146 -3.33 13.39 16.99
N PHE A 147 -2.54 12.40 17.39
CA PHE A 147 -1.69 12.49 18.57
C PHE A 147 -0.55 13.51 18.39
N ALA A 148 0.03 13.61 17.19
CA ALA A 148 1.07 14.57 16.85
C ALA A 148 0.54 16.01 16.60
N GLY A 149 -0.78 16.18 16.46
CA GLY A 149 -1.41 17.46 16.12
C GLY A 149 -1.21 17.86 14.65
N GLU A 150 -0.99 16.89 13.77
CA GLU A 150 -0.72 17.11 12.35
C GLU A 150 -1.99 17.10 11.49
N ASP A 151 -1.93 17.74 10.32
CA ASP A 151 -3.02 17.73 9.35
C ASP A 151 -3.15 16.34 8.67
N THR A 152 -4.38 15.88 8.58
CA THR A 152 -4.77 14.58 7.99
C THR A 152 -5.36 14.72 6.58
N SER A 153 -5.58 15.95 6.12
CA SER A 153 -6.19 16.26 4.81
C SER A 153 -5.48 15.57 3.64
N ASP A 154 -4.15 15.44 3.74
CA ASP A 154 -3.31 14.85 2.70
C ASP A 154 -3.57 13.36 2.47
N LEU A 155 -4.11 12.64 3.47
CA LEU A 155 -4.42 11.21 3.34
C LEU A 155 -5.51 10.94 2.31
N PHE A 156 -6.37 11.92 2.02
CA PHE A 156 -7.53 11.81 1.13
C PHE A 156 -7.31 12.37 -0.28
N LEU A 157 -6.06 12.75 -0.62
CA LEU A 157 -5.75 13.35 -1.91
C LEU A 157 -6.02 12.41 -3.08
N GLU A 158 -5.71 11.12 -2.94
CA GLU A 158 -5.90 10.14 -4.01
C GLU A 158 -7.38 9.89 -4.33
N GLU A 159 -8.25 9.81 -3.32
CA GLU A 159 -9.71 9.73 -3.54
C GLU A 159 -10.23 10.99 -4.23
N ARG A 160 -9.76 12.17 -3.82
CA ARG A 160 -10.17 13.44 -4.43
C ARG A 160 -9.71 13.53 -5.88
N GLU A 161 -8.47 13.16 -6.20
CA GLU A 161 -7.96 13.11 -7.57
C GLU A 161 -8.79 12.14 -8.42
N THR A 162 -9.14 10.97 -7.88
CA THR A 162 -9.95 9.96 -8.59
C THR A 162 -11.37 10.44 -8.84
N ALA A 163 -12.03 11.02 -7.84
CA ALA A 163 -13.38 11.58 -7.96
C ALA A 163 -13.44 12.74 -8.97
N LEU A 164 -12.41 13.61 -8.96
CA LEU A 164 -12.31 14.71 -9.93
C LEU A 164 -12.13 14.18 -11.36
N ARG A 165 -11.30 13.15 -11.56
CA ARG A 165 -11.10 12.53 -12.88
C ARG A 165 -12.39 11.89 -13.39
N GLN A 166 -13.11 11.15 -12.54
CA GLN A 166 -14.40 10.55 -12.89
C GLN A 166 -15.44 11.60 -13.26
N ALA A 167 -15.55 12.68 -12.48
CA ALA A 167 -16.47 13.78 -12.78
C ALA A 167 -16.12 14.49 -14.10
N GLN A 168 -14.83 14.63 -14.41
CA GLN A 168 -14.37 15.18 -15.70
C GLN A 168 -14.73 14.25 -16.87
N GLU A 169 -14.52 12.95 -16.72
CA GLU A 169 -14.88 11.95 -17.74
C GLU A 169 -16.39 11.89 -17.99
N GLU A 170 -17.20 11.94 -16.93
CA GLU A 170 -18.67 11.99 -17.04
C GLU A 170 -19.15 13.26 -17.73
N LYS A 171 -18.59 14.42 -17.34
CA LYS A 171 -18.87 15.70 -18.01
C LYS A 171 -18.48 15.64 -19.48
N HIS A 172 -17.32 15.07 -19.81
CA HIS A 172 -16.86 14.92 -21.19
C HIS A 172 -17.79 14.00 -22.00
N LYS A 173 -18.22 12.87 -21.43
CA LYS A 173 -19.22 11.97 -22.05
C LYS A 173 -20.54 12.67 -22.34
N LEU A 174 -21.04 13.49 -21.39
CA LEU A 174 -22.25 14.28 -21.61
C LEU A 174 -22.05 15.33 -22.71
N GLN A 175 -20.91 16.00 -22.75
CA GLN A 175 -20.59 16.97 -23.80
C GLN A 175 -20.48 16.33 -25.20
N MET A 176 -19.94 15.10 -25.30
CA MET A 176 -19.93 14.32 -26.55
C MET A 176 -21.33 13.93 -27.03
N SER A 177 -22.30 13.79 -26.12
CA SER A 177 -23.68 13.43 -26.49
C SER A 177 -24.50 14.60 -27.05
N VAL A 178 -24.01 15.84 -26.97
CA VAL A 178 -24.71 17.04 -27.45
C VAL A 178 -23.99 17.62 -28.67
N PRO A 179 -24.56 17.51 -29.88
CA PRO A 179 -23.96 18.04 -31.10
C PRO A 179 -23.68 19.56 -30.98
N GLY A 180 -22.47 19.98 -31.33
CA GLY A 180 -22.05 21.39 -31.37
C GLY A 180 -21.47 21.98 -30.08
N ILE A 181 -21.36 21.20 -29.00
CA ILE A 181 -20.71 21.65 -27.74
C ILE A 181 -19.18 21.49 -27.75
N LEU A 182 -18.66 20.47 -28.44
CA LEU A 182 -17.22 20.21 -28.53
C LEU A 182 -16.61 20.91 -29.75
N ASN A 183 -15.36 21.39 -29.59
CA ASN A 183 -14.61 21.92 -30.71
C ASN A 183 -14.36 20.79 -31.74
N PRO A 184 -14.51 21.00 -33.06
CA PRO A 184 -14.27 19.96 -34.06
C PRO A 184 -12.91 19.26 -33.99
N HIS A 185 -11.89 19.91 -33.41
CA HIS A 185 -10.56 19.29 -33.18
C HIS A 185 -10.48 18.39 -31.95
N GLU A 186 -11.53 18.35 -31.12
CA GLU A 186 -11.63 17.55 -29.89
C GLU A 186 -12.52 16.31 -30.09
N ILE A 187 -13.12 16.14 -31.27
CA ILE A 187 -13.92 14.98 -31.64
C ILE A 187 -12.98 13.88 -32.15
N PRO A 188 -12.94 12.68 -31.56
CA PRO A 188 -12.16 11.56 -32.09
C PRO A 188 -12.59 11.23 -33.54
N GLU A 189 -11.62 11.05 -34.45
CA GLU A 189 -11.86 10.82 -35.89
C GLU A 189 -12.79 9.61 -36.17
N GLU A 190 -12.93 8.66 -35.24
CA GLU A 190 -13.81 7.49 -35.35
C GLU A 190 -15.32 7.80 -35.26
N MET A 191 -15.71 9.04 -34.92
CA MET A 191 -17.11 9.48 -34.83
C MET A 191 -17.54 10.39 -35.99
N CYS A 192 -16.66 10.61 -36.97
CA CYS A 192 -16.91 11.40 -38.18
C CYS A 192 -17.34 10.50 -39.35
N ASP A 193 -18.51 9.86 -39.24
CA ASP A 193 -19.22 9.23 -40.38
C ASP A 193 -20.71 9.58 -40.35
#